data_AF-A0A6V7I1X1-F1
#
_entry.id   AF-A0A6V7I1X1-F1
#
_cell.length_a   1.000
_cell.length_b   1.000
_cell.length_c   1.000
_cell.angle_alpha   90.00
_cell.angle_beta   90.00
_cell.angle_gamma   90.00
#
_symmetry.space_group_name_H-M   'P 1'
#
loop_
_entity.id
_entity.type
_entity.pdbx_description
1 polymer ?
#
loop_
_entity_poly.entity_id
_entity_poly.type
_entity_poly.pdbx_seq_one_letter_code
_entity_poly.pdbx_strand_id
1 'polypeptide(L)'
;ESAAKFMAHAHTTVNTASRAYLAGERRYNYTTPKSFLEQISLYTKLLKAKTSELRGRIERLENGLSKLKSTAAQVDQLKEKLALQEIELKEKNEAADALIEIVGIETAKVQTEKAL
;
A
#
# COMPACT_ATOMS: atom_id res chain seq x y z
N GLU A 1 25.01 -21.81 -8.33
CA GLU A 1 26.10 -22.01 -7.35
C GLU A 1 25.57 -21.86 -5.93
N SER A 2 26.14 -22.57 -4.96
CA SER A 2 25.74 -22.45 -3.54
C SER A 2 26.43 -21.27 -2.88
N ALA A 3 25.72 -20.54 -2.00
CA ALA A 3 26.28 -19.42 -1.23
C ALA A 3 27.54 -19.81 -0.44
N ALA A 4 27.61 -21.06 0.05
CA ALA A 4 28.78 -21.58 0.75
C ALA A 4 30.02 -21.69 -0.16
N LYS A 5 29.84 -22.15 -1.41
CA LYS A 5 30.93 -22.22 -2.40
C LYS A 5 31.44 -20.83 -2.76
N PHE A 6 30.52 -19.89 -2.97
CA PHE A 6 30.88 -18.50 -3.23
C PHE A 6 31.64 -17.85 -2.07
N MET A 7 31.21 -18.06 -0.81
CA MET A 7 31.91 -17.52 0.35
C MET A 7 33.34 -18.04 0.45
N ALA A 8 33.55 -19.34 0.23
CA ALA A 8 34.89 -19.93 0.22
C ALA A 8 35.76 -19.33 -0.90
N HIS A 9 35.22 -19.22 -2.11
CA HIS A 9 35.91 -18.59 -3.23
C HIS A 9 36.25 -17.11 -2.95
N ALA A 10 35.29 -16.33 -2.46
CA ALA A 10 35.51 -14.94 -2.10
C ALA A 10 36.62 -14.80 -1.04
N HIS A 11 36.61 -15.63 0.00
CA HIS A 11 37.65 -15.60 1.03
C HIS A 11 39.05 -15.93 0.46
N THR A 12 39.17 -16.93 -0.41
CA THR A 12 40.46 -17.29 -1.02
C THR A 12 40.96 -16.23 -2.00
N THR A 13 40.08 -15.52 -2.70
CA THR A 13 40.49 -14.41 -3.58
C THR A 13 41.15 -13.26 -2.82
N VAL A 14 40.76 -13.02 -1.56
CA VAL A 14 41.41 -12.02 -0.70
C VAL A 14 42.88 -12.37 -0.48
N ASN A 15 43.24 -13.65 -0.35
CA ASN A 15 44.64 -14.07 -0.20
C ASN A 15 45.49 -13.69 -1.42
N THR A 16 44.89 -13.75 -2.60
CA THR A 16 45.55 -13.32 -3.84
C THR A 16 45.72 -11.80 -3.86
N ALA A 17 44.69 -11.05 -3.46
CA ALA A 17 44.76 -9.60 -3.33
C ALA A 17 45.78 -9.16 -2.27
N SER A 18 45.89 -9.87 -1.15
CA SER A 18 46.90 -9.64 -0.11
C SER A 18 48.33 -9.74 -0.63
N ARG A 19 48.61 -10.71 -1.51
CA ARG A 19 49.93 -10.82 -2.16
C ARG A 19 50.22 -9.63 -3.08
N ALA A 20 49.22 -9.20 -3.86
CA ALA A 20 49.34 -8.02 -4.72
C ALA A 20 49.57 -6.74 -3.90
N TYR A 21 48.85 -6.59 -2.79
CA TYR A 21 49.01 -5.46 -1.87
C TYR A 21 50.41 -5.41 -1.24
N LEU A 22 50.94 -6.57 -0.82
CA LEU A 22 52.33 -6.64 -0.34
C LEU A 22 53.34 -6.25 -1.43
N ALA A 23 53.12 -6.69 -2.67
CA ALA A 23 54.03 -6.38 -3.78
C ALA A 23 54.05 -4.88 -4.14
N GLY A 24 52.88 -4.24 -4.18
CA GLY A 24 52.75 -2.82 -4.52
C GLY A 24 53.07 -1.88 -3.36
N GLU A 25 52.40 -2.07 -2.23
CA GLU A 25 52.41 -1.12 -1.11
C GLU A 25 53.38 -1.49 -0.01
N ARG A 26 54.05 -2.66 -0.11
CA ARG A 26 54.98 -3.20 0.90
C ARG A 26 54.35 -3.33 2.30
N ARG A 27 53.02 -3.47 2.36
CA ARG A 27 52.25 -3.62 3.60
C ARG A 27 51.61 -5.00 3.68
N TYR A 28 51.67 -5.60 4.86
CA TYR A 28 51.01 -6.87 5.13
C TYR A 28 49.56 -6.67 5.54
N ASN A 29 48.67 -7.51 5.02
CA ASN A 29 47.35 -7.77 5.58
C ASN A 29 47.18 -9.29 5.68
N TYR A 30 46.45 -9.74 6.71
CA TYR A 30 46.33 -11.16 7.03
C TYR A 30 44.88 -11.58 7.05
N THR A 31 44.60 -12.65 6.32
CA THR A 31 43.36 -13.41 6.39
C THR A 31 43.56 -14.57 7.35
N THR A 32 42.65 -14.74 8.29
CA THR A 32 42.67 -15.84 9.25
C THR A 32 41.37 -16.63 9.17
N PRO A 33 41.34 -17.90 9.62
CA PRO A 33 40.09 -18.63 9.76
C PRO A 33 39.04 -17.86 10.59
N LYS A 34 39.47 -17.07 11.58
CA LYS A 34 38.58 -16.18 12.35
C LYS A 34 37.90 -15.14 11.45
N SER A 35 38.62 -14.49 10.55
CA SER A 35 38.02 -13.53 9.60
C SER A 35 37.00 -14.18 8.66
N PHE A 36 37.16 -15.46 8.32
CA PHE A 36 36.16 -16.21 7.55
C PHE A 36 34.89 -16.48 8.38
N LEU A 37 35.03 -16.84 9.65
CA LEU A 37 33.89 -16.99 10.56
C LEU A 37 33.13 -15.67 10.75
N GLU A 38 33.85 -14.54 10.84
CA GLU A 38 33.22 -13.22 10.88
C GLU A 38 32.47 -12.90 9.58
N GLN A 39 33.01 -13.27 8.41
CA GLN A 39 32.31 -13.12 7.12
C GLN A 39 30.99 -13.90 7.10
N ILE A 40 30.98 -15.15 7.58
CA ILE A 40 29.77 -15.98 7.65
C ILE A 40 28.74 -15.36 8.62
N SER A 41 29.21 -14.92 9.79
CA SER A 41 28.38 -14.25 10.80
C SER A 41 27.74 -12.97 10.26
N LEU A 42 28.54 -12.13 9.60
CA LEU A 42 28.08 -10.90 8.97
C LEU A 42 27.03 -11.18 7.89
N TYR A 43 27.30 -12.11 6.98
CA TYR A 43 26.33 -12.47 5.94
C TYR A 43 25.02 -12.97 6.54
N THR A 44 25.08 -13.81 7.57
CA THR A 44 23.90 -14.33 8.27
C THR A 44 23.07 -13.20 8.88
N LYS A 45 23.72 -12.23 9.54
CA LYS A 45 23.04 -11.05 10.11
C LYS A 45 22.38 -10.20 9.02
N LEU A 46 23.10 -9.90 7.94
CA LEU A 46 22.58 -9.11 6.82
C LEU A 46 21.40 -9.81 6.14
N LEU A 47 21.51 -11.12 5.90
CA LEU A 47 20.44 -11.91 5.29
C LEU A 47 19.17 -11.86 6.14
N LYS A 48 19.28 -12.04 7.46
CA LYS A 48 18.14 -11.92 8.38
C LYS A 48 17.51 -10.53 8.33
N ALA A 49 18.34 -9.48 8.41
CA ALA A 49 17.86 -8.10 8.37
C ALA A 49 17.13 -7.80 7.06
N LYS A 50 17.73 -8.15 5.91
CA LYS A 50 17.15 -7.91 4.58
C LYS A 50 15.89 -8.73 4.33
N THR A 51 15.87 -9.97 4.80
CA THR A 51 14.68 -10.83 4.68
C THR A 51 13.51 -10.28 5.52
N SER A 52 13.78 -9.82 6.75
CA SER A 52 12.77 -9.19 7.60
C SER A 52 12.22 -7.90 6.99
N GLU A 53 13.11 -7.05 6.49
CA GLU A 53 12.76 -5.81 5.78
C GLU A 53 11.87 -6.10 4.56
N LEU A 54 12.23 -7.10 3.76
CA LEU A 54 11.46 -7.50 2.58
C LEU A 54 10.07 -8.04 2.96
N ARG A 55 9.98 -8.89 3.98
CA ARG A 55 8.71 -9.42 4.48
C ARG A 55 7.77 -8.31 4.94
N GLY A 56 8.28 -7.34 5.71
CA GLY A 56 7.48 -6.20 6.14
C GLY A 56 6.98 -5.33 4.96
N ARG A 57 7.79 -5.19 3.90
CA ARG A 57 7.36 -4.48 2.68
C ARG A 57 6.26 -5.24 1.94
N ILE A 58 6.36 -6.57 1.85
CA ILE A 58 5.34 -7.43 1.24
C ILE A 58 4.03 -7.33 2.00
N GLU A 59 4.07 -7.52 3.33
CA GLU A 59 2.88 -7.45 4.18
C GLU A 59 2.18 -6.08 4.07
N ARG A 60 2.96 -4.98 4.07
CA ARG A 60 2.41 -3.64 3.88
C ARG A 60 1.72 -3.50 2.51
N LEU A 61 2.31 -4.05 1.45
CA LEU A 61 1.75 -3.99 0.10
C LEU A 61 0.46 -4.81 0.01
N GLU A 62 0.46 -6.03 0.53
CA GLU A 62 -0.72 -6.91 0.58
C GLU A 62 -1.88 -6.25 1.34
N ASN A 63 -1.58 -5.67 2.50
CA ASN A 63 -2.55 -4.91 3.30
C ASN A 63 -3.09 -3.70 2.52
N GLY A 64 -2.22 -2.97 1.83
CA GLY A 64 -2.63 -1.84 0.98
C GLY A 64 -3.57 -2.27 -0.14
N LEU A 65 -3.23 -3.34 -0.86
CA LEU A 65 -4.04 -3.89 -1.95
C LEU A 65 -5.40 -4.40 -1.44
N SER A 66 -5.42 -5.08 -0.29
CA SER A 66 -6.65 -5.55 0.35
C SER A 66 -7.59 -4.38 0.69
N LYS A 67 -7.05 -3.31 1.29
CA LYS A 67 -7.81 -2.09 1.59
C LYS A 67 -8.36 -1.43 0.33
N LEU A 68 -7.55 -1.28 -0.72
CA LEU A 68 -8.00 -0.70 -2.00
C LEU A 68 -9.15 -1.50 -2.62
N LYS A 69 -9.06 -2.84 -2.62
CA LYS A 69 -10.15 -3.71 -3.10
C LYS A 69 -11.43 -3.55 -2.27
N SER A 70 -11.30 -3.50 -0.95
CA SER A 70 -12.44 -3.28 -0.05
C SER A 70 -13.10 -1.92 -0.28
N THR A 71 -12.31 -0.85 -0.40
CA THR A 71 -12.82 0.48 -0.68
C THR A 71 -13.49 0.56 -2.05
N ALA A 72 -12.94 -0.09 -3.08
CA ALA A 72 -13.58 -0.16 -4.39
C ALA A 72 -14.97 -0.81 -4.31
N ALA A 73 -15.09 -1.95 -3.62
CA ALA A 73 -16.37 -2.61 -3.41
C ALA A 73 -17.37 -1.74 -2.62
N GLN A 74 -16.90 -1.03 -1.59
CA GLN A 74 -17.74 -0.09 -0.82
C GLN A 74 -18.23 1.08 -1.69
N VAL A 75 -17.37 1.61 -2.56
CA VAL A 75 -17.73 2.70 -3.48
C VAL A 75 -18.79 2.22 -4.48
N ASP A 76 -18.68 1.01 -5.01
CA ASP A 76 -19.66 0.48 -5.95
C ASP A 76 -21.02 0.28 -5.26
N GLN A 77 -21.04 -0.25 -4.02
CA GLN A 77 -22.27 -0.33 -3.21
C GLN A 77 -22.89 1.06 -2.92
N LEU A 78 -22.05 2.07 -2.68
CA LEU A 78 -22.51 3.45 -2.45
C LEU A 78 -23.15 4.04 -3.70
N LYS A 79 -22.59 3.78 -4.89
CA LYS A 79 -23.17 4.23 -6.16
C LYS A 79 -24.54 3.61 -6.41
N GLU A 80 -24.70 2.32 -6.14
CA GLU A 80 -26.00 1.65 -6.26
C GLU A 80 -27.05 2.27 -5.32
N LYS A 81 -26.68 2.50 -4.06
CA LYS A 81 -27.57 3.18 -3.10
C LYS A 81 -27.93 4.59 -3.53
N LEU A 82 -26.97 5.35 -4.06
CA LEU A 82 -27.20 6.71 -4.52
C LEU A 82 -28.19 6.73 -5.70
N ALA A 83 -28.04 5.82 -6.66
CA ALA A 83 -28.95 5.72 -7.79
C ALA A 83 -30.40 5.42 -7.36
N LEU A 84 -30.59 4.55 -6.37
CA LEU A 84 -31.92 4.28 -5.79
C LEU A 84 -32.49 5.51 -5.09
N GLN A 85 -31.66 6.22 -4.32
CA GLN A 85 -32.07 7.42 -3.60
C GLN A 85 -32.43 8.58 -4.54
N GLU A 86 -31.75 8.73 -5.68
CA GLU A 86 -32.08 9.74 -6.68
C GLU A 86 -33.48 9.52 -7.29
N ILE A 87 -33.87 8.26 -7.52
CA ILE A 87 -35.21 7.92 -8.01
C ILE A 87 -36.27 8.25 -6.95
N GLU A 88 -36.08 7.79 -5.71
CA GLU A 88 -37.02 8.06 -4.62
C GLU A 88 -37.16 9.57 -4.36
N LEU A 89 -36.05 10.32 -4.43
CA LEU A 89 -36.06 11.77 -4.28
C LEU A 89 -36.87 12.45 -5.38
N LYS A 90 -36.74 11.99 -6.62
CA LYS A 90 -37.49 12.53 -7.76
C LYS A 90 -38.99 12.31 -7.57
N GLU A 91 -39.41 11.10 -7.22
CA GLU A 91 -40.81 10.77 -6.96
C GLU A 91 -41.41 11.63 -5.83
N LYS A 92 -40.66 11.82 -4.74
CA LYS A 92 -41.12 12.66 -3.62
C LYS A 92 -41.16 14.15 -3.95
N ASN A 93 -40.23 14.64 -4.76
CA ASN A 93 -40.28 16.02 -5.25
C ASN A 93 -41.48 16.23 -6.17
N GLU A 94 -41.75 15.32 -7.12
CA GLU A 94 -42.94 15.40 -7.98
C GLU A 94 -44.24 15.40 -7.15
N ALA A 95 -44.32 14.56 -6.12
CA ALA A 95 -45.46 14.54 -5.21
C ALA A 95 -45.60 15.85 -4.39
N ALA A 96 -44.49 16.43 -3.94
CA ALA A 96 -44.49 17.69 -3.21
C ALA A 96 -44.89 18.87 -4.11
N ASP A 97 -44.40 18.92 -5.35
CA ASP A 97 -44.74 19.95 -6.33
C ASP A 97 -46.24 19.93 -6.67
N ALA A 98 -46.83 18.73 -6.84
CA ALA A 98 -48.27 18.58 -7.04
C ALA A 98 -49.09 19.09 -5.83
N LEU A 99 -48.64 18.82 -4.60
CA LEU A 99 -49.28 19.34 -3.39
C LEU A 99 -49.18 20.87 -3.30
N ILE A 100 -48.04 21.45 -3.67
CA ILE A 100 -47.86 22.91 -3.70
C ILE A 100 -48.84 23.57 -4.66
N GLU A 101 -49.07 22.98 -5.84
CA GLU A 101 -50.02 23.51 -6.82
C GLU A 101 -51.46 23.51 -6.28
N ILE A 102 -51.90 22.41 -5.66
CA ILE A 102 -53.23 22.30 -5.05
C ILE A 102 -53.42 23.34 -3.94
N VAL A 103 -52.44 23.45 -3.03
CA VAL A 103 -52.48 24.42 -1.93
C VAL A 103 -52.49 25.86 -2.47
N GLY A 104 -51.75 26.15 -3.54
CA GLY A 104 -51.79 27.44 -4.22
C GLY A 104 -53.19 27.80 -4.74
N ILE A 105 -53.87 26.86 -5.39
CA ILE A 105 -55.24 27.04 -5.89
C ILE A 105 -56.23 27.26 -4.72
N GLU A 106 -56.13 26.44 -3.67
CA GLU A 106 -57.00 26.58 -2.48
C GLU A 106 -56.76 27.90 -1.75
N THR A 107 -55.50 28.33 -1.61
CA THR A 107 -55.16 29.60 -0.97
C THR A 107 -55.72 30.79 -1.77
N ALA A 108 -55.64 30.74 -3.11
CA ALA A 108 -56.23 31.77 -3.97
C ALA A 108 -57.76 31.85 -3.82
N LYS A 109 -58.45 30.70 -3.77
CA LYS A 109 -59.91 30.65 -3.52
C LYS A 109 -60.27 31.26 -2.15
N VAL A 110 -59.56 30.88 -1.10
CA VAL A 110 -59.79 31.41 0.26
C VAL A 110 -59.54 32.92 0.32
N GLN A 111 -58.54 33.44 -0.40
CA GLN A 111 -58.31 34.89 -0.48
C GLN A 111 -59.45 35.62 -1.20
N THR A 112 -60.01 35.05 -2.28
CA THR A 112 -61.15 35.65 -2.98
C THR A 112 -62.41 35.66 -2.11
N GLU A 113 -62.67 34.62 -1.31
CA GLU A 113 -63.80 34.57 -0.39
C GLU A 113 -63.65 35.52 0.81
N LYS A 114 -62.42 35.74 1.30
CA LYS A 114 -62.17 36.70 2.39
C LYS A 114 -62.21 38.17 1.94
N ALA A 115 -62.10 38.44 0.64
CA ALA A 115 -62.14 39.78 0.08
C ALA A 115 -63.56 40.24 -0.30
N LEU A 116 -64.54 39.34 -0.23
CA LEU A 116 -65.99 39.58 -0.28
C LEU A 116 -66.53 39.92 1.11
#